data_AF-A0A096LYJ1-F1
#
_entry.id   AF-A0A096LYJ1-F1
#
_cell.length_a   1.000
_cell.length_b   1.000
_cell.length_c   1.000
_cell.angle_alpha   90.00
_cell.angle_beta   90.00
_cell.angle_gamma   90.00
#
_symmetry.space_group_name_H-M   'P 1'
#
loop_
_entity.id
_entity.type
_entity.pdbx_description
1 polymer ?
#
loop_
_entity_poly.entity_id
_entity_poly.type
_entity_poly.pdbx_seq_one_letter_code
_entity_poly.pdbx_strand_id
1 'polypeptide(L)'
;LMEVAERVRLILKDPQDSLVVLSGCGTSGRLAFFMASGFNRELQRLNYAPVCSYVIAGGDRALFSSQEAPEDDPTLGALCLKKVSEGKKRVLFVGVSCGLSAPFVAGQLDFCLRHPDVYTPVLVGFNPAHQARKEPIPGCTLTFHSVVTRMEELAKTQKAFLINPALGPEAISGSSRMKGGSATKILLEVVFSASFSRTPVTFNGILQHMRSYEKALDFTYSHSEEIAALMEAAGRSLQCGRQVCYLGWGSLGLLGLIDASECKPTFGADHEDIRGFVSGGYKELGNNEGDLTLMGPEFSISHDDFLDGVLPRLTDADTVLLLYSHSDDVDEVAKLARRVREKTSNIHAAYHQTDGDAAAKQDDINKLCSSTVIFTWPQEASKLKSGNAHRLMQREFSTKLLLNAVSTGAHIFKGKVFKNYMIDLQVTNSKLYRRAARLLQKLSGHSESECEEALLKAIYQVDKLSEDIATCSLEMNQCLSVSVVQVVPLALVCLLTGCSMKEVESRLEQQPIVREAMETCLKSS
;
A
#
# COMPACT_ATOMS: atom_id res chain seq x y z
N LEU A 1 8.96 18.67 8.98
CA LEU A 1 7.80 18.21 9.80
C LEU A 1 7.17 19.34 10.59
N MET A 2 7.90 20.02 11.49
CA MET A 2 7.36 21.13 12.29
C MET A 2 6.69 22.21 11.43
N GLU A 3 7.40 22.69 10.39
CA GLU A 3 6.87 23.69 9.46
C GLU A 3 5.59 23.24 8.76
N VAL A 4 5.53 21.97 8.31
CA VAL A 4 4.35 21.43 7.65
C VAL A 4 3.18 21.32 8.62
N ALA A 5 3.41 20.89 9.85
CA ALA A 5 2.38 20.87 10.90
C ALA A 5 1.85 22.28 11.22
N GLU A 6 2.71 23.29 11.19
CA GLU A 6 2.30 24.69 11.34
C GLU A 6 1.45 25.17 10.14
N ARG A 7 1.78 24.77 8.91
CA ARG A 7 0.93 25.02 7.73
C ARG A 7 -0.45 24.37 7.86
N VAL A 8 -0.53 23.13 8.36
CA VAL A 8 -1.82 22.49 8.66
C VAL A 8 -2.59 23.29 9.72
N ARG A 9 -1.92 23.73 10.79
CA ARG A 9 -2.53 24.56 11.84
C ARG A 9 -3.10 25.87 11.31
N LEU A 10 -2.46 26.48 10.30
CA LEU A 10 -2.98 27.66 9.62
C LEU A 10 -4.22 27.36 8.76
N ILE A 11 -4.28 26.19 8.13
CA ILE A 11 -5.46 25.75 7.38
C ILE A 11 -6.66 25.54 8.31
N LEU A 12 -6.44 24.94 9.48
CA LEU A 12 -7.49 24.71 10.48
C LEU A 12 -8.17 25.99 10.99
N LYS A 13 -7.50 27.16 10.87
CA LYS A 13 -8.06 28.46 11.27
C LYS A 13 -9.03 29.05 10.25
N ASP A 14 -8.99 28.59 9.01
CA ASP A 14 -9.80 29.11 7.91
C ASP A 14 -10.30 27.97 7.00
N PRO A 15 -11.18 27.10 7.50
CA PRO A 15 -11.59 25.87 6.81
C PRO A 15 -12.42 26.11 5.54
N GLN A 16 -13.01 27.30 5.39
CA GLN A 16 -13.84 27.63 4.22
C GLN A 16 -12.98 27.90 3.00
N ASP A 17 -11.92 28.71 3.16
CA ASP A 17 -11.03 29.10 2.05
C ASP A 17 -9.76 28.22 1.95
N SER A 18 -9.53 27.32 2.91
CA SER A 18 -8.32 26.48 2.96
C SER A 18 -8.58 24.98 2.79
N LEU A 19 -7.56 24.24 2.34
CA LEU A 19 -7.63 22.78 2.14
C LEU A 19 -6.25 22.13 2.29
N VAL A 20 -6.20 20.94 2.91
CA VAL A 20 -5.08 20.00 2.82
C VAL A 20 -5.44 18.95 1.76
N VAL A 21 -4.56 18.71 0.79
CA VAL A 21 -4.75 17.65 -0.21
C VAL A 21 -3.62 16.64 -0.08
N LEU A 22 -3.94 15.40 0.24
CA LEU A 22 -3.01 14.27 0.21
C LEU A 22 -3.11 13.56 -1.15
N SER A 23 -1.98 13.23 -1.78
CA SER A 23 -2.01 12.56 -3.08
C SER A 23 -0.93 11.49 -3.21
N GLY A 24 -1.23 10.44 -3.96
CA GLY A 24 -0.25 9.39 -4.28
C GLY A 24 -0.76 8.38 -5.30
N CYS A 25 0.10 7.41 -5.61
CA CYS A 25 -0.20 6.30 -6.52
C CYS A 25 -0.12 4.97 -5.76
N GLY A 26 -0.93 3.98 -6.12
CA GLY A 26 -0.98 2.68 -5.44
C GLY A 26 -1.11 2.82 -3.92
N THR A 27 -0.23 2.16 -3.16
CA THR A 27 -0.16 2.28 -1.68
C THR A 27 -0.13 3.72 -1.20
N SER A 28 0.66 4.59 -1.84
CA SER A 28 0.77 5.99 -1.41
C SER A 28 -0.56 6.74 -1.55
N GLY A 29 -1.36 6.43 -2.57
CA GLY A 29 -2.71 6.98 -2.73
C GLY A 29 -3.73 6.37 -1.76
N ARG A 30 -3.63 5.06 -1.48
CA ARG A 30 -4.47 4.38 -0.48
C ARG A 30 -4.23 4.89 0.92
N LEU A 31 -2.96 5.16 1.27
CA LEU A 31 -2.61 5.82 2.51
C LEU A 31 -3.07 7.29 2.51
N ALA A 32 -3.03 8.01 1.38
CA ALA A 32 -3.63 9.34 1.32
C ALA A 32 -5.13 9.32 1.66
N PHE A 33 -5.88 8.35 1.13
CA PHE A 33 -7.28 8.11 1.52
C PHE A 33 -7.41 7.79 3.01
N PHE A 34 -6.69 6.77 3.50
CA PHE A 34 -6.70 6.37 4.90
C PHE A 34 -6.47 7.54 5.86
N MET A 35 -5.44 8.33 5.55
CA MET A 35 -5.01 9.49 6.33
C MET A 35 -6.01 10.64 6.27
N ALA A 36 -6.57 10.95 5.09
CA ALA A 36 -7.55 12.02 4.94
C ALA A 36 -8.85 11.68 5.69
N SER A 37 -9.34 10.45 5.53
CA SER A 37 -10.56 9.97 6.19
C SER A 37 -10.39 9.92 7.71
N GLY A 38 -9.26 9.40 8.21
CA GLY A 38 -8.96 9.37 9.64
C GLY A 38 -8.85 10.77 10.25
N PHE A 39 -8.14 11.67 9.58
CA PHE A 39 -7.97 13.05 10.05
C PHE A 39 -9.30 13.83 10.07
N ASN A 40 -10.13 13.69 9.04
CA ASN A 40 -11.44 14.34 9.00
C ASN A 40 -12.39 13.80 10.09
N ARG A 41 -12.38 12.49 10.38
CA ARG A 41 -13.16 11.91 11.49
C ARG A 41 -12.71 12.50 12.84
N GLU A 42 -11.40 12.63 13.05
CA GLU A 42 -10.87 13.23 14.28
C GLU A 42 -11.21 14.73 14.37
N LEU A 43 -11.16 15.47 13.26
CA LEU A 43 -11.63 16.86 13.21
C LEU A 43 -13.09 16.98 13.62
N GLN A 44 -13.97 16.16 13.04
CA GLN A 44 -15.39 16.14 13.38
C GLN A 44 -15.62 15.80 14.86
N ARG A 45 -14.90 14.82 15.40
CA ARG A 45 -14.94 14.47 16.83
C ARG A 45 -14.54 15.63 17.74
N LEU A 46 -13.63 16.49 17.27
CA LEU A 46 -13.16 17.69 17.94
C LEU A 46 -14.00 18.95 17.59
N ASN A 47 -15.12 18.80 16.86
CA ASN A 47 -16.00 19.87 16.38
C ASN A 47 -15.32 20.88 15.42
N TYR A 48 -14.37 20.41 14.61
CA TYR A 48 -13.82 21.15 13.48
C TYR A 48 -14.48 20.72 12.16
N ALA A 49 -14.54 21.64 11.20
CA ALA A 49 -14.92 21.31 9.84
C ALA A 49 -13.87 20.40 9.18
N PRO A 50 -14.27 19.45 8.32
CA PRO A 50 -13.32 18.66 7.53
C PRO A 50 -12.56 19.58 6.57
N VAL A 51 -11.23 19.43 6.52
CA VAL A 51 -10.35 20.26 5.68
C VAL A 51 -9.34 19.43 4.88
N CYS A 52 -9.46 18.10 4.88
CA CYS A 52 -8.54 17.22 4.19
C CYS A 52 -9.24 16.48 3.06
N SER A 53 -8.62 16.43 1.90
CA SER A 53 -9.07 15.64 0.76
C SER A 53 -7.94 14.73 0.30
N TYR A 54 -8.30 13.65 -0.39
CA TYR A 54 -7.33 12.75 -1.00
C TYR A 54 -7.48 12.75 -2.53
N VAL A 55 -6.39 12.46 -3.21
CA VAL A 55 -6.33 12.18 -4.64
C VAL A 55 -5.51 10.91 -4.85
N ILE A 56 -6.04 9.97 -5.61
CA ILE A 56 -5.33 8.74 -5.98
C ILE A 56 -5.36 8.59 -7.50
N ALA A 57 -4.20 8.21 -8.08
CA ALA A 57 -4.13 7.87 -9.49
C ALA A 57 -5.06 6.69 -9.80
N GLY A 58 -6.00 6.87 -10.73
CA GLY A 58 -7.02 5.88 -11.07
C GLY A 58 -8.37 6.03 -10.35
N GLY A 59 -8.54 7.09 -9.53
CA GLY A 59 -9.79 7.35 -8.81
C GLY A 59 -10.07 6.30 -7.73
N ASP A 60 -11.29 6.27 -7.21
CA ASP A 60 -11.62 5.39 -6.08
C ASP A 60 -11.54 3.90 -6.42
N ARG A 61 -11.62 3.55 -7.70
CA ARG A 61 -11.33 2.18 -8.19
C ARG A 61 -9.96 1.69 -7.73
N ALA A 62 -8.97 2.59 -7.68
CA ALA A 62 -7.62 2.28 -7.27
C ALA A 62 -7.48 2.00 -5.76
N LEU A 63 -8.49 2.33 -4.95
CA LEU A 63 -8.50 1.99 -3.52
C LEU A 63 -8.58 0.48 -3.29
N PHE A 64 -9.32 -0.24 -4.15
CA PHE A 64 -9.62 -1.66 -3.96
C PHE A 64 -9.02 -2.56 -5.04
N SER A 65 -8.67 -1.99 -6.20
CA SER A 65 -8.03 -2.70 -7.30
C SER A 65 -6.70 -2.06 -7.69
N SER A 66 -5.83 -2.81 -8.38
CA SER A 66 -4.60 -2.24 -8.94
C SER A 66 -4.89 -1.44 -10.20
N GLN A 67 -4.55 -0.15 -10.18
CA GLN A 67 -4.69 0.77 -11.31
C GLN A 67 -3.34 1.48 -11.52
N GLU A 68 -2.45 0.86 -12.29
CA GLU A 68 -1.06 1.34 -12.41
C GLU A 68 -0.84 2.30 -13.58
N ALA A 69 -1.58 2.15 -14.69
CA ALA A 69 -1.41 3.00 -15.86
C ALA A 69 -1.62 4.51 -15.55
N PRO A 70 -2.60 4.93 -14.72
CA PRO A 70 -2.77 6.34 -14.37
C PRO A 70 -1.59 6.97 -13.62
N GLU A 71 -0.67 6.18 -13.05
CA GLU A 71 0.54 6.70 -12.38
C GLU A 71 1.46 7.46 -13.34
N ASP A 72 1.48 7.07 -14.62
CA ASP A 72 2.37 7.62 -15.64
C ASP A 72 1.82 8.91 -16.31
N ASP A 73 0.63 9.41 -15.91
CA ASP A 73 0.02 10.63 -16.47
C ASP A 73 0.18 11.86 -15.55
N PRO A 74 1.13 12.78 -15.83
CA PRO A 74 1.31 14.00 -15.06
C PRO A 74 0.17 15.03 -15.25
N THR A 75 -0.48 15.02 -16.41
CA THR A 75 -1.53 15.98 -16.75
C THR A 75 -2.80 15.66 -15.96
N LEU A 76 -3.16 14.37 -15.91
CA LEU A 76 -4.25 13.88 -15.08
C LEU A 76 -4.03 14.25 -13.61
N GLY A 77 -2.81 14.06 -13.09
CA GLY A 77 -2.45 14.46 -11.74
C GLY A 77 -2.79 15.92 -11.45
N ALA A 78 -2.30 16.84 -12.29
CA ALA A 78 -2.56 18.27 -12.15
C ALA A 78 -4.06 18.62 -12.25
N LEU A 79 -4.79 17.98 -13.17
CA LEU A 79 -6.24 18.18 -13.33
C LEU A 79 -7.02 17.72 -12.08
N CYS A 80 -6.69 16.55 -11.53
CA CYS A 80 -7.31 16.04 -10.31
C CYS A 80 -7.08 16.99 -9.12
N LEU A 81 -5.85 17.50 -8.96
CA LEU A 81 -5.53 18.47 -7.91
C LEU A 81 -6.31 19.78 -8.10
N LYS A 82 -6.35 20.32 -9.32
CA LYS A 82 -7.11 21.54 -9.63
C LYS A 82 -8.59 21.37 -9.30
N LYS A 83 -9.19 20.22 -9.65
CA LYS A 83 -10.60 19.92 -9.38
C LYS A 83 -10.91 19.87 -7.88
N VAL A 84 -10.11 19.13 -7.10
CA VAL A 84 -10.39 18.95 -5.66
C VAL A 84 -10.17 20.23 -4.85
N SER A 85 -9.37 21.16 -5.36
CA SER A 85 -9.05 22.42 -4.68
C SER A 85 -9.73 23.65 -5.28
N GLU A 86 -10.75 23.44 -6.13
CA GLU A 86 -11.49 24.52 -6.77
C GLU A 86 -12.11 25.47 -5.72
N GLY A 87 -11.98 26.78 -5.95
CA GLY A 87 -12.48 27.83 -5.06
C GLY A 87 -11.64 28.05 -3.78
N LYS A 88 -10.63 27.23 -3.50
CA LYS A 88 -9.76 27.40 -2.32
C LYS A 88 -8.70 28.46 -2.57
N LYS A 89 -8.46 29.32 -1.58
CA LYS A 89 -7.43 30.37 -1.60
C LYS A 89 -6.11 29.88 -1.03
N ARG A 90 -6.12 28.83 -0.21
CA ARG A 90 -4.90 28.26 0.40
C ARG A 90 -4.95 26.74 0.41
N VAL A 91 -4.00 26.12 -0.27
CA VAL A 91 -3.91 24.67 -0.40
C VAL A 91 -2.55 24.20 0.06
N LEU A 92 -2.51 23.36 1.09
CA LEU A 92 -1.31 22.56 1.41
C LEU A 92 -1.42 21.25 0.65
N PHE A 93 -0.65 21.13 -0.42
CA PHE A 93 -0.60 19.91 -1.21
C PHE A 93 0.51 19.01 -0.68
N VAL A 94 0.21 17.75 -0.37
CA VAL A 94 1.17 16.74 0.06
C VAL A 94 1.17 15.58 -0.94
N GLY A 95 2.15 15.58 -1.84
CA GLY A 95 2.38 14.52 -2.80
C GLY A 95 3.30 13.45 -2.24
N VAL A 96 2.86 12.19 -2.25
CA VAL A 96 3.62 11.04 -1.75
C VAL A 96 4.13 10.20 -2.93
N SER A 97 5.45 10.09 -3.06
CA SER A 97 6.11 9.20 -4.00
C SER A 97 7.35 8.59 -3.34
N CYS A 98 7.23 7.35 -2.84
CA CYS A 98 8.32 6.70 -2.09
C CYS A 98 9.66 6.73 -2.84
N GLY A 99 9.63 6.42 -4.15
CA GLY A 99 10.81 6.38 -5.00
C GLY A 99 11.19 7.70 -5.70
N LEU A 100 10.43 8.78 -5.48
CA LEU A 100 10.58 10.04 -6.22
C LEU A 100 10.52 9.83 -7.75
N SER A 101 9.49 9.13 -8.21
CA SER A 101 9.43 8.61 -9.59
C SER A 101 8.09 8.72 -10.30
N ALA A 102 6.98 8.94 -9.58
CA ALA A 102 5.62 8.87 -10.12
C ALA A 102 5.24 10.13 -10.92
N PRO A 103 5.05 10.05 -12.25
CA PRO A 103 4.69 11.20 -13.07
C PRO A 103 3.42 11.93 -12.62
N PHE A 104 2.38 11.21 -12.20
CA PHE A 104 1.15 11.77 -11.65
C PHE A 104 1.41 12.76 -10.51
N VAL A 105 2.28 12.41 -9.57
CA VAL A 105 2.67 13.28 -8.45
C VAL A 105 3.58 14.42 -8.92
N ALA A 106 4.48 14.16 -9.88
CA ALA A 106 5.34 15.20 -10.45
C ALA A 106 4.52 16.32 -11.11
N GLY A 107 3.46 15.97 -11.85
CA GLY A 107 2.56 16.94 -12.48
C GLY A 107 1.79 17.78 -11.47
N GLN A 108 1.37 17.20 -10.35
CA GLN A 108 0.73 17.93 -9.25
C GLN A 108 1.68 18.91 -8.56
N LEU A 109 2.91 18.48 -8.30
CA LEU A 109 3.95 19.33 -7.71
C LEU A 109 4.31 20.47 -8.66
N ASP A 110 4.53 20.20 -9.95
CA ASP A 110 4.77 21.24 -10.96
C ASP A 110 3.62 22.25 -11.02
N PHE A 111 2.38 21.76 -10.99
CA PHE A 111 1.19 22.61 -10.94
C PHE A 111 1.20 23.52 -9.72
N CYS A 112 1.50 23.01 -8.53
CA CYS A 112 1.64 23.84 -7.31
C CYS A 112 2.73 24.90 -7.47
N LEU A 113 3.89 24.52 -8.01
CA LEU A 113 5.05 25.41 -8.20
C LEU A 113 4.77 26.55 -9.18
N ARG A 114 3.83 26.38 -10.11
CA ARG A 114 3.37 27.43 -11.03
C ARG A 114 2.30 28.35 -10.44
N HIS A 115 1.72 28.00 -9.29
CA HIS A 115 0.64 28.75 -8.64
C HIS A 115 0.95 28.99 -7.14
N PRO A 116 2.09 29.63 -6.81
CA PRO A 116 2.56 29.74 -5.43
C PRO A 116 1.66 30.60 -4.52
N ASP A 117 0.77 31.43 -5.09
CA ASP A 117 -0.15 32.26 -4.32
C ASP A 117 -1.25 31.44 -3.62
N VAL A 118 -1.57 30.26 -4.17
CA VAL A 118 -2.59 29.35 -3.63
C VAL A 118 -1.97 28.11 -3.01
N TYR A 119 -0.94 27.53 -3.63
CA TYR A 119 -0.44 26.20 -3.28
C TYR A 119 0.90 26.26 -2.54
N THR A 120 0.98 25.51 -1.44
CA THR A 120 2.23 25.16 -0.76
C THR A 120 2.51 23.67 -0.98
N PRO A 121 3.48 23.30 -1.85
CA PRO A 121 3.77 21.90 -2.12
C PRO A 121 4.69 21.27 -1.06
N VAL A 122 4.32 20.07 -0.63
CA VAL A 122 5.09 19.16 0.22
C VAL A 122 5.27 17.86 -0.55
N LEU A 123 6.51 17.39 -0.65
CA LEU A 123 6.85 16.09 -1.22
C LEU A 123 7.30 15.15 -0.11
N VAL A 124 6.64 14.00 0.01
CA VAL A 124 7.05 12.89 0.87
C VAL A 124 7.63 11.78 0.00
N GLY A 125 8.86 11.35 0.29
CA GLY A 125 9.52 10.25 -0.38
C GLY A 125 10.64 9.69 0.50
N PHE A 126 11.42 8.72 0.01
CA PHE A 126 12.45 8.06 0.85
C PHE A 126 13.79 7.88 0.13
N ASN A 127 13.93 8.51 -1.04
CA ASN A 127 15.19 8.63 -1.75
C ASN A 127 15.79 10.03 -1.55
N PRO A 128 17.12 10.16 -1.51
CA PRO A 128 17.79 11.44 -1.69
C PRO A 128 17.32 12.14 -2.98
N ALA A 129 17.23 13.47 -2.94
CA ALA A 129 16.71 14.27 -4.06
C ALA A 129 17.46 14.05 -5.38
N HIS A 130 18.78 13.85 -5.33
CA HIS A 130 19.61 13.59 -6.50
C HIS A 130 19.35 12.22 -7.16
N GLN A 131 18.66 11.31 -6.47
CA GLN A 131 18.25 9.99 -6.98
C GLN A 131 16.82 9.99 -7.54
N ALA A 132 16.12 11.12 -7.53
CA ALA A 132 14.84 11.25 -8.21
C ALA A 132 14.95 10.90 -9.71
N ARG A 133 13.87 10.35 -10.29
CA ARG A 133 13.82 9.90 -11.69
C ARG A 133 14.25 11.02 -12.64
N LYS A 134 15.32 10.79 -13.41
CA LYS A 134 15.91 11.77 -14.34
C LYS A 134 15.43 11.59 -15.77
N GLU A 135 14.84 10.44 -16.05
CA GLU A 135 14.32 10.07 -17.35
C GLU A 135 13.12 10.96 -17.69
N PRO A 136 12.97 11.37 -18.96
CA PRO A 136 11.80 12.10 -19.44
C PRO A 136 10.49 11.38 -19.10
N ILE A 137 9.47 12.20 -18.83
CA ILE A 137 8.09 11.74 -18.74
C ILE A 137 7.48 11.90 -20.14
N PRO A 138 6.93 10.83 -20.75
CA PRO A 138 6.30 10.93 -22.07
C PRO A 138 5.28 12.06 -22.14
N GLY A 139 5.26 12.80 -23.25
CA GLY A 139 4.35 13.92 -23.45
C GLY A 139 4.62 15.14 -22.54
N CYS A 140 5.74 15.18 -21.81
CA CYS A 140 6.05 16.27 -20.90
C CYS A 140 7.51 16.74 -21.01
N THR A 141 7.76 18.03 -20.79
CA THR A 141 9.11 18.60 -20.77
C THR A 141 9.81 18.46 -19.42
N LEU A 142 9.10 17.99 -18.39
CA LEU A 142 9.62 17.85 -17.03
C LEU A 142 10.04 16.41 -16.72
N THR A 143 11.05 16.28 -15.89
CA THR A 143 11.44 15.03 -15.21
C THR A 143 11.08 15.16 -13.73
N PHE A 144 10.90 14.03 -13.03
CA PHE A 144 10.66 14.09 -11.58
C PHE A 144 11.81 14.82 -10.86
N HIS A 145 13.05 14.53 -11.28
CA HIS A 145 14.25 15.20 -10.78
C HIS A 145 14.19 16.72 -10.95
N SER A 146 13.79 17.23 -12.13
CA SER A 146 13.67 18.67 -12.36
C SER A 146 12.67 19.36 -11.42
N VAL A 147 11.57 18.69 -11.08
CA VAL A 147 10.58 19.18 -10.11
C VAL A 147 11.17 19.19 -8.71
N VAL A 148 11.86 18.11 -8.30
CA VAL A 148 12.51 18.01 -6.99
C VAL A 148 13.56 19.10 -6.82
N THR A 149 14.40 19.36 -7.82
CA THR A 149 15.41 20.43 -7.78
C THR A 149 14.78 21.82 -7.59
N ARG A 150 13.66 22.10 -8.26
CA ARG A 150 12.91 23.34 -8.06
C ARG A 150 12.35 23.44 -6.63
N MET A 151 11.84 22.33 -6.09
CA MET A 151 11.35 22.30 -4.71
C MET A 151 12.49 22.50 -3.70
N GLU A 152 13.68 21.94 -3.92
CA GLU A 152 14.85 22.13 -3.04
C GLU A 152 15.24 23.60 -2.96
N GLU A 153 15.23 24.31 -4.08
CA GLU A 153 15.51 25.75 -4.10
C GLU A 153 14.47 26.54 -3.30
N LEU A 154 13.19 26.25 -3.51
CA LEU A 154 12.10 26.91 -2.78
C LEU A 154 12.02 26.52 -1.30
N ALA A 155 12.56 25.36 -0.91
CA ALA A 155 12.64 24.94 0.48
C ALA A 155 13.55 25.85 1.31
N LYS A 156 14.60 26.44 0.70
CA LYS A 156 15.47 27.43 1.35
C LYS A 156 14.72 28.68 1.82
N THR A 157 13.61 29.01 1.17
CA THR A 157 12.75 30.17 1.50
C THR A 157 11.40 29.75 2.09
N GLN A 158 11.27 28.49 2.52
CA GLN A 158 10.05 27.92 3.12
C GLN A 158 8.79 28.02 2.23
N LYS A 159 8.96 28.04 0.91
CA LYS A 159 7.87 28.06 -0.08
C LYS A 159 7.47 26.68 -0.58
N ALA A 160 8.33 25.67 -0.38
CA ALA A 160 8.07 24.26 -0.65
C ALA A 160 8.74 23.41 0.44
N PHE A 161 8.33 22.15 0.59
CA PHE A 161 8.92 21.26 1.59
C PHE A 161 9.22 19.88 1.03
N LEU A 162 10.40 19.35 1.33
CA LEU A 162 10.76 17.96 1.06
C LEU A 162 10.89 17.23 2.40
N ILE A 163 10.16 16.13 2.55
CA ILE A 163 10.26 15.21 3.67
C ILE A 163 10.74 13.89 3.10
N ASN A 164 12.07 13.75 2.99
CA ASN A 164 12.71 12.61 2.36
C ASN A 164 13.78 11.92 3.22
N PRO A 165 13.44 11.43 4.42
CA PRO A 165 14.39 10.68 5.24
C PRO A 165 14.81 9.39 4.51
N ALA A 166 16.10 9.06 4.57
CA ALA A 166 16.62 7.81 4.01
C ALA A 166 16.23 6.64 4.93
N LEU A 167 15.39 5.73 4.42
CA LEU A 167 14.97 4.54 5.18
C LEU A 167 15.88 3.32 4.92
N GLY A 168 16.71 3.36 3.88
CA GLY A 168 17.38 2.19 3.31
C GLY A 168 16.42 1.30 2.50
N PRO A 169 16.93 0.23 1.86
CA PRO A 169 16.14 -0.63 0.98
C PRO A 169 15.02 -1.37 1.73
N GLU A 170 14.00 -1.77 0.99
CA GLU A 170 12.97 -2.69 1.48
C GLU A 170 13.56 -4.10 1.67
N ALA A 171 13.03 -4.84 2.66
CA ALA A 171 13.45 -6.23 2.86
C ALA A 171 13.12 -7.08 1.63
N ILE A 172 11.92 -6.92 1.08
CA ILE A 172 11.58 -7.38 -0.27
C ILE A 172 11.72 -6.20 -1.22
N SER A 173 12.74 -6.25 -2.08
CA SER A 173 13.11 -5.19 -3.01
C SER A 173 11.93 -4.81 -3.89
N GLY A 174 11.57 -3.53 -3.85
CA GLY A 174 10.44 -2.99 -4.62
C GLY A 174 9.12 -2.88 -3.85
N SER A 175 9.04 -3.40 -2.63
CA SER A 175 7.86 -3.36 -1.75
C SER A 175 7.68 -2.03 -1.05
N SER A 176 7.46 -0.94 -1.78
CA SER A 176 7.28 0.38 -1.14
C SER A 176 6.09 0.43 -0.17
N ARG A 177 5.19 -0.56 -0.21
CA ARG A 177 4.09 -0.70 0.74
C ARG A 177 4.52 -0.99 2.18
N MET A 178 5.71 -1.58 2.35
CA MET A 178 6.28 -1.97 3.65
C MET A 178 6.89 -0.75 4.35
N LYS A 179 8.22 -0.56 4.33
CA LYS A 179 8.87 0.53 5.06
C LYS A 179 8.43 1.89 4.55
N GLY A 180 8.35 2.07 3.23
CA GLY A 180 7.88 3.33 2.62
C GLY A 180 6.46 3.70 3.05
N GLY A 181 5.52 2.77 2.97
CA GLY A 181 4.14 2.97 3.41
C GLY A 181 4.03 3.21 4.91
N SER A 182 4.75 2.43 5.73
CA SER A 182 4.81 2.59 7.18
C SER A 182 5.38 3.96 7.59
N ALA A 183 6.49 4.39 6.98
CA ALA A 183 7.07 5.70 7.23
C ALA A 183 6.16 6.84 6.75
N THR A 184 5.46 6.67 5.61
CA THR A 184 4.46 7.63 5.15
C THR A 184 3.37 7.83 6.20
N LYS A 185 2.81 6.73 6.74
CA LYS A 185 1.80 6.77 7.82
C LYS A 185 2.35 7.54 9.02
N ILE A 186 3.52 7.16 9.53
CA ILE A 186 4.17 7.80 10.69
C ILE A 186 4.36 9.31 10.45
N LEU A 187 4.95 9.70 9.32
CA LEU A 187 5.27 11.09 9.04
C LEU A 187 4.02 11.98 8.94
N LEU A 188 2.97 11.49 8.27
CA LEU A 188 1.72 12.23 8.13
C LEU A 188 0.94 12.30 9.44
N GLU A 189 0.87 11.21 10.20
CA GLU A 189 0.21 11.19 11.51
C GLU A 189 0.90 12.07 12.54
N VAL A 190 2.23 12.11 12.53
CA VAL A 190 3.00 13.02 13.39
C VAL A 190 2.71 14.48 13.03
N VAL A 191 2.63 14.81 11.73
CA VAL A 191 2.26 16.17 11.27
C VAL A 191 0.86 16.54 11.72
N PHE A 192 -0.12 15.66 11.50
CA PHE A 192 -1.52 15.90 11.86
C PHE A 192 -1.74 15.96 13.36
N SER A 193 -1.15 15.03 14.12
CA SER A 193 -1.21 15.03 15.59
C SER A 193 -0.64 16.32 16.18
N ALA A 194 0.51 16.77 15.67
CA ALA A 194 1.12 18.02 16.11
C ALA A 194 0.25 19.25 15.79
N SER A 195 -0.51 19.22 14.69
CA SER A 195 -1.37 20.33 14.27
C SER A 195 -2.55 20.58 15.21
N PHE A 196 -2.97 19.57 15.98
CA PHE A 196 -4.03 19.69 16.99
C PHE A 196 -3.57 20.33 18.31
N SER A 197 -2.25 20.51 18.50
CA SER A 197 -1.74 21.08 19.74
C SER A 197 -2.12 22.56 19.89
N ARG A 198 -2.52 22.95 21.10
CA ARG A 198 -2.73 24.36 21.46
C ARG A 198 -1.42 25.11 21.70
N THR A 199 -0.34 24.38 21.94
CA THR A 199 1.01 24.93 22.07
C THR A 199 1.70 24.96 20.70
N PRO A 200 2.71 25.82 20.52
CA PRO A 200 3.52 25.79 19.30
C PRO A 200 4.07 24.40 19.02
N VAL A 201 4.15 24.02 17.75
CA VAL A 201 4.78 22.77 17.34
C VAL A 201 6.26 22.84 17.69
N THR A 202 6.74 21.91 18.52
CA THR A 202 8.13 21.86 18.97
C THR A 202 8.82 20.58 18.49
N PHE A 203 10.14 20.63 18.39
CA PHE A 203 10.96 19.46 18.08
C PHE A 203 10.71 18.32 19.07
N ASN A 204 10.67 18.63 20.38
CA ASN A 204 10.42 17.64 21.42
C ASN A 204 9.03 17.00 21.30
N GLY A 205 8.01 17.77 20.91
CA GLY A 205 6.67 17.24 20.67
C GLY A 205 6.65 16.26 19.48
N ILE A 206 7.26 16.63 18.36
CA ILE A 206 7.42 15.75 17.19
C ILE A 206 8.20 14.47 17.57
N LEU A 207 9.31 14.61 18.28
CA LEU A 207 10.13 13.49 18.72
C LEU A 207 9.36 12.54 19.66
N GLN A 208 8.53 13.08 20.54
CA GLN A 208 7.68 12.26 21.42
C GLN A 208 6.67 11.44 20.61
N HIS A 209 6.04 12.03 19.60
CA HIS A 209 5.16 11.28 18.69
C HIS A 209 5.92 10.23 17.87
N MET A 210 7.18 10.47 17.47
CA MET A 210 7.96 9.45 16.77
C MET A 210 8.32 8.28 17.70
N ARG A 211 8.73 8.56 18.94
CA ARG A 211 9.06 7.53 19.94
C ARG A 211 7.89 6.62 20.29
N SER A 212 6.65 7.07 20.15
CA SER A 212 5.50 6.19 20.36
C SER A 212 5.33 5.14 19.27
N TYR A 213 5.74 5.45 18.02
CA TYR A 213 5.76 4.46 16.93
C TYR A 213 6.92 3.48 17.08
N GLU A 214 8.06 3.94 17.59
CA GLU A 214 9.17 3.05 17.97
C GLU A 214 8.71 2.03 19.01
N LYS A 215 8.06 2.48 20.09
CA LYS A 215 7.45 1.56 21.08
C LYS A 215 6.39 0.66 20.47
N ALA A 216 5.54 1.17 19.59
CA ALA A 216 4.49 0.37 18.94
C ALA A 216 5.09 -0.71 18.01
N LEU A 217 6.22 -0.42 17.35
CA LEU A 217 6.98 -1.38 16.57
C LEU A 217 7.49 -2.52 17.45
N ASP A 218 8.22 -2.19 18.51
CA ASP A 218 8.78 -3.16 19.45
C ASP A 218 7.68 -4.02 20.08
N PHE A 219 6.59 -3.38 20.51
CA PHE A 219 5.44 -4.07 21.09
C PHE A 219 4.72 -4.98 20.09
N THR A 220 4.60 -4.57 18.83
CA THR A 220 3.98 -5.44 17.81
C THR A 220 4.82 -6.68 17.60
N TYR A 221 6.14 -6.52 17.44
CA TYR A 221 7.04 -7.64 17.17
C TYR A 221 7.44 -8.44 18.40
N SER A 222 7.06 -8.04 19.61
CA SER A 222 7.11 -8.94 20.78
C SER A 222 6.12 -10.11 20.68
N HIS A 223 5.19 -10.07 19.71
CA HIS A 223 4.23 -11.13 19.38
C HIS A 223 4.65 -11.87 18.10
N SER A 224 5.96 -11.98 17.83
CA SER A 224 6.47 -12.53 16.57
C SER A 224 6.11 -14.00 16.36
N GLU A 225 5.97 -14.79 17.42
CA GLU A 225 5.62 -16.21 17.34
C GLU A 225 4.18 -16.38 16.83
N GLU A 226 3.25 -15.61 17.36
CA GLU A 226 1.85 -15.65 16.95
C GLU A 226 1.66 -15.05 15.55
N ILE A 227 2.38 -13.98 15.22
CA ILE A 227 2.42 -13.43 13.86
C ILE A 227 2.96 -14.47 12.86
N ALA A 228 4.02 -15.21 13.23
CA ALA A 228 4.57 -16.27 12.40
C ALA A 228 3.55 -17.41 12.19
N ALA A 229 2.82 -17.81 13.22
CA ALA A 229 1.77 -18.81 13.10
C ALA A 229 0.65 -18.39 12.13
N LEU A 230 0.24 -17.12 12.17
CA LEU A 230 -0.73 -16.57 11.20
C LEU A 230 -0.17 -16.54 9.78
N MET A 231 1.07 -16.09 9.63
CA MET A 231 1.78 -16.05 8.36
C MET A 231 1.86 -17.44 7.72
N GLU A 232 2.19 -18.46 8.50
CA GLU A 232 2.23 -19.85 8.02
C GLU A 232 0.86 -20.39 7.65
N ALA A 233 -0.19 -20.10 8.43
CA ALA A 233 -1.55 -20.52 8.11
C ALA A 233 -2.01 -19.93 6.78
N ALA A 234 -1.81 -18.62 6.59
CA ALA A 234 -2.08 -17.94 5.33
C ALA A 234 -1.22 -18.50 4.18
N GLY A 235 0.07 -18.76 4.43
CA GLY A 235 1.00 -19.32 3.45
C GLY A 235 0.61 -20.71 2.96
N ARG A 236 0.17 -21.59 3.87
CA ARG A 236 -0.33 -22.93 3.51
C ARG A 236 -1.58 -22.84 2.63
N SER A 237 -2.52 -21.97 2.95
CA SER A 237 -3.72 -21.75 2.12
C SER A 237 -3.34 -21.31 0.71
N LEU A 238 -2.50 -20.27 0.60
CA LEU A 238 -2.05 -19.78 -0.71
C LEU A 238 -1.25 -20.82 -1.51
N GLN A 239 -0.42 -21.63 -0.84
CA GLN A 239 0.37 -22.68 -1.48
C GLN A 239 -0.52 -23.80 -2.05
N CYS A 240 -1.67 -24.07 -1.43
CA CYS A 240 -2.68 -25.00 -1.92
C CYS A 240 -3.63 -24.39 -2.97
N GLY A 241 -3.37 -23.17 -3.46
CA GLY A 241 -4.23 -22.48 -4.42
C GLY A 241 -5.56 -22.01 -3.81
N ARG A 242 -5.60 -21.81 -2.49
CA ARG A 242 -6.75 -21.31 -1.74
C ARG A 242 -6.56 -19.85 -1.33
N GLN A 243 -7.61 -19.27 -0.73
CA GLN A 243 -7.67 -17.84 -0.43
C GLN A 243 -7.45 -17.51 1.05
N VAL A 244 -7.13 -16.24 1.30
CA VAL A 244 -7.08 -15.63 2.62
C VAL A 244 -8.06 -14.46 2.66
N CYS A 245 -8.99 -14.46 3.62
CA CYS A 245 -9.98 -13.38 3.78
C CYS A 245 -9.72 -12.61 5.07
N TYR A 246 -9.65 -11.28 4.98
CA TYR A 246 -9.61 -10.38 6.14
C TYR A 246 -11.03 -9.86 6.40
N LEU A 247 -11.58 -10.10 7.58
CA LEU A 247 -12.85 -9.52 8.03
C LEU A 247 -12.52 -8.51 9.12
N GLY A 248 -12.79 -7.23 8.88
CA GLY A 248 -12.32 -6.18 9.79
C GLY A 248 -13.35 -5.12 10.12
N TRP A 249 -13.13 -4.49 11.26
CA TRP A 249 -13.99 -3.44 11.80
C TRP A 249 -13.25 -2.11 11.83
N GLY A 250 -13.99 -1.03 11.55
CA GLY A 250 -13.47 0.34 11.54
C GLY A 250 -12.22 0.52 10.67
N SER A 251 -11.23 1.26 11.18
CA SER A 251 -9.99 1.52 10.44
C SER A 251 -9.09 0.30 10.29
N LEU A 252 -9.25 -0.74 11.13
CA LEU A 252 -8.49 -1.98 11.01
C LEU A 252 -8.95 -2.79 9.79
N GLY A 253 -10.26 -2.82 9.51
CA GLY A 253 -10.81 -3.39 8.29
C GLY A 253 -10.36 -2.65 7.03
N LEU A 254 -10.29 -1.32 7.08
CA LEU A 254 -9.73 -0.53 5.98
C LEU A 254 -8.25 -0.86 5.73
N LEU A 255 -7.43 -1.08 6.77
CA LEU A 255 -6.06 -1.55 6.58
C LEU A 255 -6.00 -2.95 5.95
N GLY A 256 -6.93 -3.84 6.31
CA GLY A 256 -7.13 -5.13 5.64
C GLY A 256 -7.37 -4.97 4.14
N LEU A 257 -8.29 -4.08 3.75
CA LEU A 257 -8.56 -3.77 2.34
C LEU A 257 -7.32 -3.22 1.63
N ILE A 258 -6.58 -2.31 2.27
CA ILE A 258 -5.35 -1.73 1.69
C ILE A 258 -4.30 -2.81 1.49
N ASP A 259 -4.01 -3.65 2.48
CA ASP A 259 -3.01 -4.72 2.35
C ASP A 259 -3.38 -5.74 1.26
N ALA A 260 -4.65 -6.16 1.20
CA ALA A 260 -5.17 -7.04 0.17
C ALA A 260 -4.99 -6.46 -1.25
N SER A 261 -5.38 -5.19 -1.45
CA SER A 261 -5.30 -4.50 -2.75
C SER A 261 -3.86 -4.33 -3.28
N GLU A 262 -2.86 -4.48 -2.42
CA GLU A 262 -1.45 -4.39 -2.77
C GLU A 262 -0.85 -5.72 -3.19
N CYS A 263 -1.50 -6.85 -2.90
CA CYS A 263 -0.95 -8.17 -3.21
C CYS A 263 -0.81 -8.39 -4.72
N LYS A 264 -1.81 -7.97 -5.51
CA LYS A 264 -1.79 -8.06 -6.99
C LYS A 264 -0.58 -7.36 -7.63
N PRO A 265 -0.36 -6.04 -7.46
CA PRO A 265 0.78 -5.37 -8.08
C PRO A 265 2.14 -5.81 -7.49
N THR A 266 2.16 -6.31 -6.26
CA THR A 266 3.40 -6.69 -5.57
C THR A 266 3.88 -8.09 -5.94
N PHE A 267 2.95 -9.05 -6.04
CA PHE A 267 3.26 -10.48 -6.17
C PHE A 267 2.64 -11.13 -7.42
N GLY A 268 2.03 -10.35 -8.31
CA GLY A 268 1.27 -10.89 -9.44
C GLY A 268 0.15 -11.81 -8.96
N ALA A 269 -0.39 -11.52 -7.78
CA ALA A 269 -1.41 -12.31 -7.12
C ALA A 269 -2.75 -12.19 -7.85
N ASP A 270 -3.55 -13.27 -7.79
CA ASP A 270 -4.95 -13.16 -8.15
C ASP A 270 -5.68 -12.27 -7.13
N HIS A 271 -6.75 -11.59 -7.56
CA HIS A 271 -7.58 -10.80 -6.65
C HIS A 271 -8.28 -11.66 -5.57
N GLU A 272 -8.47 -12.96 -5.82
CA GLU A 272 -9.01 -13.91 -4.83
C GLU A 272 -7.96 -14.42 -3.85
N ASP A 273 -6.66 -14.29 -4.12
CA ASP A 273 -5.61 -14.80 -3.23
C ASP A 273 -5.75 -14.21 -1.82
N ILE A 274 -5.86 -12.89 -1.73
CA ILE A 274 -6.12 -12.19 -0.48
C ILE A 274 -7.19 -11.14 -0.71
N ARG A 275 -8.30 -11.23 0.03
CA ARG A 275 -9.41 -10.28 -0.01
C ARG A 275 -9.67 -9.65 1.36
N GLY A 276 -9.93 -8.35 1.37
CA GLY A 276 -10.38 -7.64 2.56
C GLY A 276 -11.88 -7.36 2.51
N PHE A 277 -12.51 -7.38 3.68
CA PHE A 277 -13.90 -7.00 3.89
C PHE A 277 -14.00 -6.13 5.14
N VAL A 278 -14.89 -5.15 5.10
CA VAL A 278 -15.10 -4.18 6.18
C VAL A 278 -16.56 -4.17 6.61
N SER A 279 -16.78 -4.00 7.91
CA SER A 279 -18.12 -3.69 8.45
C SER A 279 -18.73 -2.51 7.70
N GLY A 280 -20.03 -2.61 7.38
CA GLY A 280 -20.80 -1.54 6.72
C GLY A 280 -20.41 -1.18 5.28
N GLY A 281 -19.35 -1.78 4.71
CA GLY A 281 -18.92 -1.56 3.32
C GLY A 281 -18.67 -0.08 2.98
N TYR A 282 -19.06 0.33 1.77
CA TYR A 282 -18.87 1.72 1.28
C TYR A 282 -19.51 2.80 2.16
N LYS A 283 -20.55 2.46 2.95
CA LYS A 283 -21.20 3.41 3.85
C LYS A 283 -20.26 3.89 4.96
N GLU A 284 -19.35 3.03 5.42
CA GLU A 284 -18.37 3.37 6.46
C GLU A 284 -17.08 3.98 5.88
N LEU A 285 -16.76 3.69 4.62
CA LEU A 285 -15.51 4.15 3.99
C LEU A 285 -15.52 5.63 3.63
N GLY A 286 -16.66 6.16 3.16
CA GLY A 286 -16.78 7.58 2.81
C GLY A 286 -15.84 8.01 1.68
N ASN A 287 -15.62 7.15 0.69
CA ASN A 287 -14.88 7.47 -0.53
C ASN A 287 -15.68 8.42 -1.44
N ASN A 288 -15.00 9.16 -2.32
CA ASN A 288 -15.54 10.25 -3.13
C ASN A 288 -16.59 9.80 -4.17
N GLU A 289 -16.43 8.61 -4.75
CA GLU A 289 -17.25 8.08 -5.85
C GLU A 289 -18.40 7.19 -5.36
N GLY A 290 -18.52 6.98 -4.04
CA GLY A 290 -19.58 6.18 -3.43
C GLY A 290 -19.41 4.67 -3.64
N ASP A 291 -20.54 3.97 -3.71
CA ASP A 291 -20.58 2.52 -3.82
C ASP A 291 -20.12 2.02 -5.20
N LEU A 292 -19.06 1.21 -5.22
CA LEU A 292 -18.47 0.64 -6.45
C LEU A 292 -18.80 -0.84 -6.66
N THR A 293 -19.70 -1.43 -5.87
CA THR A 293 -20.02 -2.88 -5.92
C THR A 293 -20.40 -3.35 -7.32
N LEU A 294 -21.08 -2.51 -8.12
CA LEU A 294 -21.49 -2.84 -9.49
C LEU A 294 -20.34 -2.91 -10.51
N MET A 295 -19.12 -2.53 -10.11
CA MET A 295 -17.96 -2.53 -11.01
C MET A 295 -17.31 -3.91 -11.18
N GLY A 296 -17.63 -4.88 -10.32
CA GLY A 296 -17.07 -6.22 -10.36
C GLY A 296 -16.91 -6.86 -8.99
N PRO A 297 -16.64 -8.18 -8.93
CA PRO A 297 -16.52 -8.92 -7.68
C PRO A 297 -15.37 -8.43 -6.78
N GLU A 298 -14.32 -7.81 -7.34
CA GLU A 298 -13.24 -7.21 -6.55
C GLU A 298 -13.68 -5.97 -5.74
N PHE A 299 -14.83 -5.38 -6.07
CA PHE A 299 -15.39 -4.21 -5.40
C PHE A 299 -16.45 -4.57 -4.36
N SER A 300 -16.81 -5.85 -4.22
CA SER A 300 -17.66 -6.36 -3.14
C SER A 300 -16.83 -6.50 -1.86
N ILE A 301 -16.99 -5.55 -0.94
CA ILE A 301 -16.07 -5.33 0.20
C ILE A 301 -16.77 -5.31 1.56
N SER A 302 -18.09 -5.47 1.62
CA SER A 302 -18.81 -5.50 2.89
C SER A 302 -18.77 -6.90 3.53
N HIS A 303 -19.06 -6.99 4.83
CA HIS A 303 -19.30 -8.29 5.46
C HIS A 303 -20.47 -9.04 4.82
N ASP A 304 -21.52 -8.34 4.37
CA ASP A 304 -22.66 -8.97 3.67
C ASP A 304 -22.20 -9.60 2.34
N ASP A 305 -21.36 -8.90 1.59
CA ASP A 305 -20.74 -9.44 0.37
C ASP A 305 -19.92 -10.70 0.64
N PHE A 306 -19.19 -10.75 1.75
CA PHE A 306 -18.47 -11.94 2.18
C PHE A 306 -19.43 -13.08 2.51
N LEU A 307 -20.50 -12.79 3.26
CA LEU A 307 -21.49 -13.78 3.70
C LEU A 307 -22.24 -14.41 2.52
N ASP A 308 -22.55 -13.63 1.49
CA ASP A 308 -23.29 -14.08 0.32
C ASP A 308 -22.36 -14.67 -0.74
N GLY A 309 -21.21 -14.02 -0.95
CA GLY A 309 -20.32 -14.27 -2.07
C GLY A 309 -19.14 -15.16 -1.76
N VAL A 310 -18.67 -15.29 -0.52
CA VAL A 310 -17.42 -16.02 -0.19
C VAL A 310 -17.66 -17.16 0.80
N LEU A 311 -18.35 -16.88 1.90
CA LEU A 311 -18.64 -17.84 2.98
C LEU A 311 -19.21 -19.18 2.47
N PRO A 312 -20.14 -19.24 1.49
CA PRO A 312 -20.68 -20.52 1.02
C PRO A 312 -19.64 -21.43 0.33
N ARG A 313 -18.53 -20.86 -0.16
CA ARG A 313 -17.46 -21.59 -0.88
C ARG A 313 -16.24 -21.90 -0.01
N LEU A 314 -16.20 -21.42 1.24
CA LEU A 314 -15.07 -21.66 2.13
C LEU A 314 -14.92 -23.15 2.48
N THR A 315 -13.67 -23.55 2.64
CA THR A 315 -13.22 -24.89 3.05
C THR A 315 -12.16 -24.76 4.14
N ASP A 316 -11.81 -25.87 4.80
CA ASP A 316 -10.72 -25.90 5.80
C ASP A 316 -9.34 -25.51 5.25
N ALA A 317 -9.19 -25.45 3.92
CA ALA A 317 -7.97 -25.02 3.27
C ALA A 317 -7.93 -23.50 3.02
N ASP A 318 -9.00 -22.76 3.33
CA ASP A 318 -9.05 -21.29 3.25
C ASP A 318 -8.80 -20.66 4.61
N THR A 319 -8.07 -19.54 4.69
CA THR A 319 -7.80 -18.83 5.94
C THR A 319 -8.73 -17.63 6.09
N VAL A 320 -9.31 -17.44 7.29
CA VAL A 320 -10.05 -16.21 7.63
C VAL A 320 -9.38 -15.53 8.83
N LEU A 321 -9.09 -14.24 8.73
CA LEU A 321 -8.49 -13.43 9.80
C LEU A 321 -9.44 -12.31 10.19
N LEU A 322 -9.86 -12.30 11.45
CA LEU A 322 -10.66 -11.25 12.07
C LEU A 322 -9.75 -10.10 12.55
N LEU A 323 -10.09 -8.85 12.23
CA LEU A 323 -9.31 -7.65 12.59
C LEU A 323 -10.20 -6.67 13.38
N TYR A 324 -10.05 -6.63 14.70
CA TYR A 324 -10.94 -5.81 15.54
C TYR A 324 -10.26 -5.37 16.85
N SER A 325 -10.99 -4.55 17.61
CA SER A 325 -10.56 -3.99 18.88
C SER A 325 -11.69 -4.03 19.90
N HIS A 326 -11.37 -3.76 21.17
CA HIS A 326 -12.38 -3.69 22.23
C HIS A 326 -13.45 -2.61 21.99
N SER A 327 -13.15 -1.63 21.13
CA SER A 327 -14.05 -0.51 20.82
C SER A 327 -15.06 -0.84 19.72
N ASP A 328 -14.94 -2.00 19.09
CA ASP A 328 -15.86 -2.48 18.08
C ASP A 328 -17.04 -3.24 18.72
N ASP A 329 -18.08 -3.52 17.93
CA ASP A 329 -19.18 -4.37 18.37
C ASP A 329 -18.73 -5.85 18.42
N VAL A 330 -18.19 -6.25 19.57
CA VAL A 330 -17.68 -7.61 19.82
C VAL A 330 -18.79 -8.66 19.70
N ASP A 331 -20.06 -8.29 19.85
CA ASP A 331 -21.17 -9.22 19.66
C ASP A 331 -21.33 -9.58 18.19
N GLU A 332 -21.23 -8.59 17.29
CA GLU A 332 -21.23 -8.80 15.85
C GLU A 332 -19.99 -9.58 15.39
N VAL A 333 -18.81 -9.29 15.96
CA VAL A 333 -17.59 -10.08 15.70
C VAL A 333 -17.82 -11.55 16.06
N ALA A 334 -18.35 -11.83 17.26
CA ALA A 334 -18.62 -13.20 17.71
C ALA A 334 -19.67 -13.90 16.85
N LYS A 335 -20.71 -13.20 16.39
CA LYS A 335 -21.71 -13.77 15.47
C LYS A 335 -21.08 -14.16 14.14
N LEU A 336 -20.28 -13.27 13.54
CA LEU A 336 -19.62 -13.54 12.27
C LEU A 336 -18.59 -14.67 12.40
N ALA A 337 -17.81 -14.68 13.49
CA ALA A 337 -16.85 -15.75 13.78
C ALA A 337 -17.52 -17.14 13.86
N ARG A 338 -18.70 -17.25 14.49
CA ARG A 338 -19.46 -18.51 14.53
C ARG A 338 -19.84 -18.99 13.13
N ARG A 339 -20.36 -18.09 12.29
CA ARG A 339 -20.74 -18.41 10.90
C ARG A 339 -19.54 -18.89 10.07
N VAL A 340 -18.38 -18.26 10.25
CA VAL A 340 -17.14 -18.69 9.58
C VAL A 340 -16.69 -20.05 10.11
N ARG A 341 -16.75 -20.28 11.42
CA ARG A 341 -16.33 -21.53 12.06
C ARG A 341 -17.16 -22.74 11.61
N GLU A 342 -18.39 -22.54 11.16
CA GLU A 342 -19.22 -23.59 10.54
C GLU A 342 -18.67 -24.07 9.17
N LYS A 343 -17.79 -23.28 8.53
CA LYS A 343 -17.25 -23.56 7.19
C LYS A 343 -15.77 -23.91 7.18
N THR A 344 -14.99 -23.27 8.05
CA THR A 344 -13.55 -23.50 8.15
C THR A 344 -13.08 -23.45 9.60
N SER A 345 -12.25 -24.40 9.97
CA SER A 345 -11.50 -24.41 11.22
C SER A 345 -10.30 -23.45 11.18
N ASN A 346 -9.86 -23.01 10.00
CA ASN A 346 -8.70 -22.14 9.79
C ASN A 346 -9.08 -20.64 9.93
N ILE A 347 -9.77 -20.33 11.02
CA ILE A 347 -10.16 -18.98 11.42
C ILE A 347 -9.23 -18.47 12.52
N HIS A 348 -8.81 -17.22 12.41
CA HIS A 348 -7.86 -16.56 13.30
C HIS A 348 -8.32 -15.16 13.65
N ALA A 349 -7.70 -14.56 14.67
CA ALA A 349 -7.99 -13.17 15.05
C ALA A 349 -6.72 -12.37 15.39
N ALA A 350 -6.74 -11.08 15.04
CA ALA A 350 -5.85 -10.06 15.58
C ALA A 350 -6.72 -9.05 16.35
N TYR A 351 -6.55 -9.03 17.68
CA TYR A 351 -7.41 -8.29 18.59
C TYR A 351 -6.60 -7.24 19.37
N HIS A 352 -7.05 -5.99 19.33
CA HIS A 352 -6.43 -4.90 20.08
C HIS A 352 -7.26 -4.50 21.30
N GLN A 353 -6.69 -4.59 22.50
CA GLN A 353 -7.33 -4.19 23.76
C GLN A 353 -6.47 -3.22 24.57
N THR A 354 -7.01 -2.60 25.62
CA THR A 354 -6.22 -1.82 26.58
C THR A 354 -6.26 -2.50 27.94
N ASP A 355 -5.17 -2.40 28.70
CA ASP A 355 -5.08 -2.97 30.05
C ASP A 355 -6.29 -2.57 30.90
N GLY A 356 -6.97 -3.56 31.47
CA GLY A 356 -8.18 -3.38 32.27
C GLY A 356 -9.49 -3.51 31.50
N ASP A 357 -9.46 -3.59 30.16
CA ASP A 357 -10.65 -3.89 29.37
C ASP A 357 -10.91 -5.41 29.37
N ALA A 358 -11.93 -5.85 30.10
CA ALA A 358 -12.43 -7.22 30.00
C ALA A 358 -13.61 -7.27 29.03
N ALA A 359 -13.37 -7.65 27.77
CA ALA A 359 -14.45 -7.93 26.84
C ALA A 359 -15.04 -9.31 27.18
N ALA A 360 -16.25 -9.33 27.78
CA ALA A 360 -16.90 -10.54 28.29
C ALA A 360 -17.09 -11.67 27.26
N LYS A 361 -17.01 -11.37 25.96
CA LYS A 361 -17.14 -12.35 24.86
C LYS A 361 -15.84 -12.57 24.07
N GLN A 362 -14.72 -11.95 24.45
CA GLN A 362 -13.44 -12.23 23.81
C GLN A 362 -13.04 -13.70 23.97
N ASP A 363 -13.33 -14.29 25.13
CA ASP A 363 -13.09 -15.72 25.40
C ASP A 363 -13.88 -16.63 24.46
N ASP A 364 -15.08 -16.23 24.05
CA ASP A 364 -15.89 -16.99 23.10
C ASP A 364 -15.29 -16.95 21.70
N ILE A 365 -14.78 -15.79 21.27
CA ILE A 365 -14.08 -15.66 19.98
C ILE A 365 -12.78 -16.46 20.00
N ASN A 366 -12.03 -16.41 21.09
CA ASN A 366 -10.79 -17.18 21.26
C ASN A 366 -11.04 -18.70 21.13
N LYS A 367 -12.17 -19.22 21.63
CA LYS A 367 -12.55 -20.64 21.49
C LYS A 367 -12.91 -21.02 20.05
N LEU A 368 -13.36 -20.07 19.23
CA LEU A 368 -13.68 -20.30 17.82
C LEU A 368 -12.43 -20.24 16.93
N CYS A 369 -11.45 -19.41 17.30
CA CYS A 369 -10.22 -19.19 16.53
C CYS A 369 -9.17 -20.27 16.80
N SER A 370 -8.50 -20.72 15.74
CA SER A 370 -7.34 -21.62 15.82
C SER A 370 -6.12 -20.95 16.42
N SER A 371 -5.96 -19.63 16.21
CA SER A 371 -5.05 -18.81 17.00
C SER A 371 -5.53 -17.35 17.05
N THR A 372 -5.15 -16.64 18.11
CA THR A 372 -5.46 -15.22 18.28
C THR A 372 -4.20 -14.47 18.71
N VAL A 373 -3.86 -13.40 18.00
CA VAL A 373 -2.85 -12.43 18.43
C VAL A 373 -3.55 -11.35 19.25
N ILE A 374 -3.25 -11.27 20.54
CA ILE A 374 -3.87 -10.31 21.46
C ILE A 374 -2.87 -9.20 21.78
N PHE A 375 -3.09 -8.01 21.21
CA PHE A 375 -2.31 -6.82 21.52
C PHE A 375 -2.91 -6.08 22.71
N THR A 376 -2.35 -6.30 23.90
CA THR A 376 -2.77 -5.61 25.14
C THR A 376 -1.95 -4.33 25.35
N TRP A 377 -2.53 -3.19 24.98
CA TRP A 377 -1.85 -1.89 25.06
C TRP A 377 -1.92 -1.35 26.50
N PRO A 378 -0.82 -0.81 27.04
CA PRO A 378 -0.82 -0.28 28.40
C PRO A 378 -1.77 0.91 28.53
N GLN A 379 -2.41 1.03 29.70
CA GLN A 379 -3.23 2.18 30.03
C GLN A 379 -2.33 3.39 30.32
N GLU A 380 -1.90 4.11 29.28
CA GLU A 380 -1.08 5.31 29.47
C GLU A 380 -1.90 6.45 30.09
N ALA A 381 -1.39 7.03 31.19
CA ALA A 381 -1.87 8.29 31.75
C ALA A 381 -1.52 9.46 30.80
N SER A 382 -2.26 9.58 29.70
CA SER A 382 -1.93 10.55 28.66
C SER A 382 -2.16 11.98 29.15
N LYS A 383 -1.10 12.80 29.19
CA LYS A 383 -1.18 14.27 29.38
C LYS A 383 -1.64 15.01 28.11
N LEU A 384 -1.78 14.32 26.97
CA LEU A 384 -2.23 14.89 25.69
C LEU A 384 -3.77 14.82 25.58
N LYS A 385 -4.42 15.92 25.17
CA LYS A 385 -5.87 15.95 24.91
C LYS A 385 -6.32 15.02 23.75
N SER A 386 -5.39 14.48 22.96
CA SER A 386 -5.62 13.54 21.85
C SER A 386 -5.39 12.07 22.22
N GLY A 387 -5.39 11.70 23.51
CA GLY A 387 -5.03 10.35 23.98
C GLY A 387 -5.76 9.19 23.28
N ASN A 388 -7.03 9.36 22.89
CA ASN A 388 -7.78 8.35 22.13
C ASN A 388 -7.26 8.18 20.69
N ALA A 389 -7.02 9.28 19.97
CA ALA A 389 -6.52 9.24 18.61
C ALA A 389 -5.11 8.63 18.56
N HIS A 390 -4.27 8.94 19.54
CA HIS A 390 -2.93 8.38 19.63
C HIS A 390 -2.92 6.86 19.76
N ARG A 391 -3.78 6.30 20.63
CA ARG A 391 -3.94 4.86 20.78
C ARG A 391 -4.41 4.20 19.50
N LEU A 392 -5.38 4.82 18.83
CA LEU A 392 -5.88 4.31 17.55
C LEU A 392 -4.76 4.23 16.50
N MET A 393 -3.94 5.28 16.37
CA MET A 393 -2.81 5.29 15.43
C MET A 393 -1.80 4.17 15.70
N GLN A 394 -1.52 3.85 16.97
CA GLN A 394 -0.64 2.74 17.36
C GLN A 394 -1.24 1.38 17.00
N ARG A 395 -2.55 1.18 17.25
CA ARG A 395 -3.27 -0.05 16.86
C ARG A 395 -3.24 -0.24 15.36
N GLU A 396 -3.61 0.80 14.61
CA GLU A 396 -3.56 0.80 13.14
C GLU A 396 -2.15 0.53 12.59
N PHE A 397 -1.12 1.12 13.20
CA PHE A 397 0.26 0.86 12.81
C PHE A 397 0.65 -0.61 13.05
N SER A 398 0.28 -1.15 14.21
CA SER A 398 0.49 -2.55 14.58
C SER A 398 -0.23 -3.51 13.62
N THR A 399 -1.52 -3.26 13.32
CA THR A 399 -2.28 -4.03 12.34
C THR A 399 -1.64 -3.99 10.96
N LYS A 400 -1.16 -2.81 10.51
CA LYS A 400 -0.44 -2.69 9.23
C LYS A 400 0.82 -3.57 9.21
N LEU A 401 1.62 -3.56 10.28
CA LEU A 401 2.83 -4.39 10.39
C LEU A 401 2.50 -5.88 10.37
N LEU A 402 1.47 -6.30 11.11
CA LEU A 402 0.97 -7.69 11.13
C LEU A 402 0.52 -8.11 9.72
N LEU A 403 -0.33 -7.32 9.07
CA LEU A 403 -0.85 -7.65 7.74
C LEU A 403 0.27 -7.71 6.70
N ASN A 404 1.19 -6.75 6.71
CA ASN A 404 2.34 -6.77 5.81
C ASN A 404 3.22 -8.00 6.02
N ALA A 405 3.40 -8.46 7.26
CA ALA A 405 4.13 -9.70 7.56
C ALA A 405 3.38 -10.93 7.04
N VAL A 406 2.08 -11.03 7.34
CA VAL A 406 1.22 -12.16 6.92
C VAL A 406 1.12 -12.25 5.40
N SER A 407 0.72 -11.19 4.70
CA SER A 407 0.54 -11.23 3.25
C SER A 407 1.85 -11.41 2.50
N THR A 408 2.94 -10.73 2.93
CA THR A 408 4.25 -10.93 2.29
C THR A 408 4.76 -12.34 2.51
N GLY A 409 4.66 -12.84 3.74
CA GLY A 409 5.07 -14.19 4.07
C GLY A 409 4.27 -15.25 3.33
N ALA A 410 2.96 -15.10 3.25
CA ALA A 410 2.11 -16.04 2.51
C ALA A 410 2.48 -16.12 1.03
N HIS A 411 2.81 -15.00 0.39
CA HIS A 411 3.27 -14.99 -1.01
C HIS A 411 4.71 -15.51 -1.19
N ILE A 412 5.57 -15.42 -0.16
CA ILE A 412 6.86 -16.12 -0.14
C ILE A 412 6.62 -17.64 -0.13
N PHE A 413 5.67 -18.13 0.67
CA PHE A 413 5.27 -19.55 0.66
C PHE A 413 4.72 -19.98 -0.71
N LYS A 414 3.89 -19.14 -1.34
CA LYS A 414 3.37 -19.34 -2.71
C LYS A 414 4.44 -19.27 -3.81
N GLY A 415 5.70 -18.96 -3.48
CA GLY A 415 6.81 -18.95 -4.43
C GLY A 415 6.91 -17.70 -5.31
N LYS A 416 6.28 -16.59 -4.91
CA LYS A 416 6.28 -15.32 -5.67
C LYS A 416 7.53 -14.45 -5.46
N VAL A 417 8.48 -14.91 -4.66
CA VAL A 417 9.70 -14.19 -4.27
C VAL A 417 10.93 -15.08 -4.48
N PHE A 418 11.99 -14.50 -5.06
CA PHE A 418 13.29 -15.16 -5.21
C PHE A 418 14.39 -14.32 -4.56
N LYS A 419 15.18 -14.95 -3.69
CA LYS A 419 16.07 -14.26 -2.73
C LYS A 419 15.26 -13.24 -1.94
N ASN A 420 15.42 -11.96 -2.26
CA ASN A 420 14.69 -10.85 -1.67
C ASN A 420 14.06 -9.94 -2.73
N TYR A 421 13.78 -10.46 -3.94
CA TYR A 421 13.16 -9.73 -5.04
C TYR A 421 11.76 -10.25 -5.33
N MET A 422 10.84 -9.33 -5.58
CA MET A 422 9.58 -9.63 -6.26
C MET A 422 9.92 -10.02 -7.68
N ILE A 423 9.83 -11.30 -7.96
CA ILE A 423 10.05 -11.82 -9.29
C ILE A 423 8.73 -11.86 -10.05
N ASP A 424 7.59 -12.13 -9.41
CA ASP A 424 6.31 -12.21 -10.13
C ASP A 424 5.59 -10.84 -10.21
N LEU A 425 6.34 -9.76 -10.42
CA LEU A 425 5.76 -8.43 -10.58
C LEU A 425 5.08 -8.30 -11.94
N GLN A 426 3.91 -7.65 -12.00
CA GLN A 426 3.24 -7.36 -13.27
C GLN A 426 3.86 -6.12 -13.92
N VAL A 427 4.19 -6.17 -15.22
CA VAL A 427 4.94 -5.11 -15.92
C VAL A 427 4.02 -3.99 -16.43
N THR A 428 3.17 -3.46 -15.57
CA THR A 428 2.01 -2.63 -15.94
C THR A 428 2.29 -1.14 -16.15
N ASN A 429 3.50 -0.67 -15.84
CA ASN A 429 3.88 0.74 -16.03
C ASN A 429 5.39 0.90 -16.29
N SER A 430 5.82 2.13 -16.56
CA SER A 430 7.21 2.43 -16.96
C SER A 430 8.23 2.13 -15.85
N LYS A 431 7.82 2.32 -14.59
CA LYS A 431 8.63 2.02 -13.41
C LYS A 431 8.83 0.52 -13.24
N LEU A 432 7.78 -0.29 -13.44
CA LEU A 432 7.82 -1.75 -13.28
C LEU A 432 8.55 -2.43 -14.44
N TYR A 433 8.41 -1.95 -15.68
CA TYR A 433 9.22 -2.44 -16.81
C TYR A 433 10.72 -2.29 -16.55
N ARG A 434 11.16 -1.10 -16.13
CA ARG A 434 12.57 -0.86 -15.78
C ARG A 434 13.02 -1.64 -14.56
N ARG A 435 12.10 -1.96 -13.65
CA ARG A 435 12.41 -2.80 -12.49
C ARG A 435 12.64 -4.25 -12.95
N ALA A 436 11.80 -4.76 -13.84
CA ALA A 436 11.94 -6.07 -14.45
C ALA A 436 13.29 -6.21 -15.18
N ALA A 437 13.63 -5.28 -16.08
CA ALA A 437 14.91 -5.32 -16.81
C ALA A 437 16.13 -5.32 -15.88
N ARG A 438 16.16 -4.42 -14.88
CA ARG A 438 17.24 -4.36 -13.88
C ARG A 438 17.31 -5.61 -13.01
N LEU A 439 16.17 -6.22 -12.72
CA LEU A 439 16.10 -7.46 -11.96
C LEU A 439 16.70 -8.62 -12.76
N LEU A 440 16.34 -8.74 -14.05
CA LEU A 440 16.91 -9.72 -14.96
C LEU A 440 18.43 -9.57 -15.06
N GLN A 441 18.93 -8.35 -15.25
CA GLN A 441 20.36 -8.05 -15.31
C GLN A 441 21.07 -8.49 -14.02
N LYS A 442 20.48 -8.14 -12.87
CA LYS A 442 21.06 -8.45 -11.56
C LYS A 442 21.08 -9.95 -11.25
N LEU A 443 20.05 -10.69 -11.68
CA LEU A 443 19.91 -12.11 -11.37
C LEU A 443 20.63 -13.01 -12.37
N SER A 444 20.72 -12.61 -13.64
CA SER A 444 21.32 -13.40 -14.73
C SER A 444 22.76 -13.01 -15.05
N GLY A 445 23.20 -11.79 -14.72
CA GLY A 445 24.51 -11.26 -15.09
C GLY A 445 24.66 -10.84 -16.56
N HIS A 446 23.60 -10.96 -17.37
CA HIS A 446 23.60 -10.59 -18.78
C HIS A 446 23.56 -9.07 -18.99
N SER A 447 23.81 -8.62 -20.23
CA SER A 447 23.72 -7.20 -20.58
C SER A 447 22.30 -6.66 -20.54
N GLU A 448 22.15 -5.33 -20.45
CA GLU A 448 20.83 -4.67 -20.49
C GLU A 448 20.06 -5.04 -21.76
N SER A 449 20.73 -5.04 -22.92
CA SER A 449 20.13 -5.41 -24.21
C SER A 449 19.59 -6.84 -24.22
N GLU A 450 20.33 -7.81 -23.69
CA GLU A 450 19.88 -9.21 -23.62
C GLU A 450 18.70 -9.36 -22.66
N CYS A 451 18.71 -8.62 -21.54
CA CYS A 451 17.62 -8.61 -20.58
C CYS A 451 16.33 -8.00 -21.15
N GLU A 452 16.45 -6.92 -21.90
CA GLU A 452 15.31 -6.30 -22.60
C GLU A 452 14.77 -7.23 -23.69
N GLU A 453 15.65 -7.88 -24.46
CA GLU A 453 15.23 -8.86 -25.46
C GLU A 453 14.45 -10.02 -24.83
N ALA A 454 14.96 -10.60 -23.74
CA ALA A 454 14.28 -11.69 -23.04
C ALA A 454 12.95 -11.24 -22.41
N LEU A 455 12.89 -10.01 -21.90
CA LEU A 455 11.66 -9.43 -21.37
C LEU A 455 10.60 -9.30 -22.47
N LEU A 456 10.98 -8.83 -23.66
CA LEU A 456 10.08 -8.76 -24.82
C LEU A 456 9.65 -10.17 -25.29
N LYS A 457 10.57 -11.14 -25.36
CA LYS A 457 10.21 -12.53 -25.69
C LYS A 457 9.15 -13.08 -24.75
N ALA A 458 9.28 -12.82 -23.45
CA ALA A 458 8.28 -13.22 -22.45
C ALA A 458 6.95 -12.47 -22.60
N ILE A 459 6.97 -11.14 -22.84
CA ILE A 459 5.75 -10.34 -23.03
C ILE A 459 4.97 -10.75 -24.29
N TYR A 460 5.68 -11.02 -25.38
CA TYR A 460 5.06 -11.39 -26.66
C TYR A 460 4.89 -12.91 -26.83
N GLN A 461 5.39 -13.72 -25.90
CA GLN A 461 5.40 -15.19 -25.94
C GLN A 461 6.00 -15.73 -27.26
N VAL A 462 7.17 -15.22 -27.64
CA VAL A 462 7.87 -15.59 -28.88
C VAL A 462 9.32 -15.99 -28.63
N ASP A 463 9.85 -16.89 -29.45
CA ASP A 463 11.27 -17.30 -29.38
C ASP A 463 12.22 -16.28 -30.05
N LYS A 464 11.70 -15.50 -31.01
CA LYS A 464 12.45 -14.50 -31.78
C LYS A 464 11.63 -13.23 -31.94
N LEU A 465 12.25 -12.08 -31.71
CA LEU A 465 11.62 -10.78 -31.92
C LEU A 465 11.59 -10.45 -33.42
N SER A 466 10.45 -9.99 -33.91
CA SER A 466 10.39 -9.31 -35.21
C SER A 466 10.87 -7.87 -35.08
N GLU A 467 11.22 -7.24 -36.20
CA GLU A 467 11.63 -5.84 -36.25
C GLU A 467 10.52 -4.90 -35.74
N ASP A 468 9.24 -5.25 -36.01
CA ASP A 468 8.07 -4.54 -35.51
C ASP A 468 7.96 -4.59 -33.98
N ILE A 469 8.30 -5.73 -33.36
CA ILE A 469 8.27 -5.89 -31.90
C ILE A 469 9.44 -5.13 -31.26
N ALA A 470 10.63 -5.23 -31.85
CA ALA A 470 11.83 -4.58 -31.34
C ALA A 470 11.75 -3.04 -31.35
N THR A 471 10.97 -2.47 -32.27
CA THR A 471 10.76 -1.01 -32.39
C THR A 471 9.47 -0.52 -31.72
N CYS A 472 8.71 -1.41 -31.07
CA CYS A 472 7.42 -1.09 -30.48
C CYS A 472 7.57 -0.13 -29.28
N SER A 473 6.56 0.72 -29.07
CA SER A 473 6.59 1.69 -27.98
C SER A 473 6.50 1.01 -26.61
N LEU A 474 7.11 1.63 -25.60
CA LEU A 474 7.03 1.15 -24.21
C LEU A 474 5.58 1.03 -23.72
N GLU A 475 4.68 1.91 -24.18
CA GLU A 475 3.25 1.88 -23.87
C GLU A 475 2.57 0.63 -24.41
N MET A 476 2.88 0.23 -25.66
CA MET A 476 2.31 -0.98 -26.25
C MET A 476 2.80 -2.26 -25.53
N ASN A 477 4.09 -2.30 -25.17
CA ASN A 477 4.67 -3.40 -24.41
C ASN A 477 4.00 -3.54 -23.03
N GLN A 478 3.70 -2.42 -22.36
CA GLN A 478 2.98 -2.41 -21.09
C GLN A 478 1.56 -2.95 -21.25
N CYS A 479 0.81 -2.47 -22.24
CA CYS A 479 -0.56 -2.92 -22.50
C CYS A 479 -0.65 -4.44 -22.71
N LEU A 480 0.26 -5.03 -23.49
CA LEU A 480 0.28 -6.47 -23.75
C LEU A 480 0.70 -7.27 -22.51
N SER A 481 1.62 -6.75 -21.71
CA SER A 481 2.10 -7.45 -20.50
C SER A 481 1.02 -7.65 -19.43
N VAL A 482 -0.07 -6.86 -19.45
CA VAL A 482 -1.18 -6.97 -18.47
C VAL A 482 -1.83 -8.36 -18.51
N SER A 483 -1.91 -8.99 -19.68
CA SER A 483 -2.50 -10.32 -19.86
C SER A 483 -1.52 -11.48 -19.66
N VAL A 484 -0.23 -11.19 -19.43
CA VAL A 484 0.81 -12.22 -19.31
C VAL A 484 1.18 -12.41 -17.85
N VAL A 485 1.09 -13.65 -17.38
CA VAL A 485 1.45 -14.04 -16.01
C VAL A 485 2.94 -14.43 -15.98
N GLN A 486 3.65 -14.17 -14.88
CA GLN A 486 5.04 -14.60 -14.70
C GLN A 486 6.03 -14.09 -15.77
N VAL A 487 5.82 -12.89 -16.32
CA VAL A 487 6.70 -12.27 -17.33
C VAL A 487 8.19 -12.32 -16.95
N VAL A 488 8.53 -11.92 -15.72
CA VAL A 488 9.93 -11.89 -15.25
C VAL A 488 10.48 -13.29 -15.00
N PRO A 489 9.78 -14.22 -14.33
CA PRO A 489 10.20 -15.62 -14.25
C PRO A 489 10.46 -16.25 -15.63
N LEU A 490 9.53 -16.05 -16.58
CA LEU A 490 9.66 -16.52 -17.96
C LEU A 490 10.94 -15.97 -18.61
N ALA A 491 11.13 -14.65 -18.57
CA ALA A 491 12.33 -14.01 -19.13
C ALA A 491 13.62 -14.49 -18.46
N LEU A 492 13.61 -14.69 -17.14
CA LEU A 492 14.78 -15.13 -16.39
C LEU A 492 15.17 -16.57 -16.72
N VAL A 493 14.22 -17.50 -16.79
CA VAL A 493 14.51 -18.89 -17.19
C VAL A 493 14.97 -18.95 -18.63
N CYS A 494 14.35 -18.16 -19.52
CA CYS A 494 14.80 -18.04 -20.90
C CYS A 494 16.27 -17.60 -20.97
N LEU A 495 16.66 -16.56 -20.22
CA LEU A 495 18.06 -16.10 -20.14
C LEU A 495 19.01 -17.16 -19.59
N LEU A 496 18.62 -17.85 -18.52
CA LEU A 496 19.50 -18.80 -17.83
C LEU A 496 19.68 -20.12 -18.58
N THR A 497 18.73 -20.51 -19.42
CA THR A 497 18.71 -21.84 -20.05
C THR A 497 18.86 -21.81 -21.56
N GLY A 498 18.55 -20.68 -22.21
CA GLY A 498 18.47 -20.58 -23.67
C GLY A 498 17.34 -21.40 -24.31
N CYS A 499 16.43 -21.96 -23.50
CA CYS A 499 15.29 -22.74 -23.97
C CYS A 499 14.25 -21.89 -24.72
N SER A 500 13.42 -22.56 -25.53
CA SER A 500 12.25 -21.95 -26.16
C SER A 500 11.20 -21.52 -25.13
N MET A 501 10.36 -20.55 -25.45
CA MET A 501 9.34 -20.06 -24.53
C MET A 501 8.38 -21.16 -24.06
N LYS A 502 8.05 -22.09 -24.94
CA LYS A 502 7.20 -23.25 -24.61
C LYS A 502 7.85 -24.20 -23.60
N GLU A 503 9.16 -24.42 -23.71
CA GLU A 503 9.90 -25.24 -22.73
C GLU A 503 10.01 -24.51 -21.39
N VAL A 504 10.20 -23.19 -21.42
CA VAL A 504 10.25 -22.35 -20.23
C VAL A 504 8.93 -22.37 -19.48
N GLU A 505 7.79 -22.21 -20.17
CA GLU A 505 6.45 -22.32 -19.60
C GLU A 505 6.24 -23.68 -18.94
N SER A 506 6.54 -24.77 -19.67
CA SER A 506 6.38 -26.12 -19.14
C SER A 506 7.21 -26.37 -17.86
N ARG A 507 8.40 -25.79 -17.75
CA ARG A 507 9.22 -25.88 -16.53
C ARG A 507 8.59 -25.15 -15.34
N LEU A 508 8.04 -23.96 -15.57
CA LEU A 508 7.38 -23.19 -14.50
C LEU A 508 6.03 -23.80 -14.08
N GLU A 509 5.32 -24.46 -15.01
CA GLU A 509 4.11 -25.22 -14.69
C GLU A 509 4.41 -26.45 -13.81
N GLN A 510 5.50 -27.16 -14.10
CA GLN A 510 5.93 -28.32 -13.30
C GLN A 510 6.47 -27.94 -11.93
N GLN A 511 7.01 -26.73 -11.79
CA GLN A 511 7.55 -26.19 -10.55
C GLN A 511 7.00 -24.79 -10.28
N PRO A 512 5.78 -24.68 -9.69
CA PRO A 512 5.11 -23.40 -9.49
C PRO A 512 5.83 -22.51 -8.47
N ILE A 513 6.68 -23.09 -7.61
CA ILE A 513 7.52 -22.33 -6.70
C ILE A 513 8.73 -21.82 -7.46
N VAL A 514 8.67 -20.55 -7.89
CA VAL A 514 9.66 -19.99 -8.80
C VAL A 514 11.09 -20.08 -8.27
N ARG A 515 11.32 -19.95 -6.95
CA ARG A 515 12.67 -20.11 -6.37
C ARG A 515 13.28 -21.48 -6.68
N GLU A 516 12.47 -22.54 -6.61
CA GLU A 516 12.91 -23.92 -6.85
C GLU A 516 13.16 -24.16 -8.33
N ALA A 517 12.33 -23.56 -9.20
CA ALA A 517 12.56 -23.54 -10.64
C ALA A 517 13.88 -22.84 -11.00
N MET A 518 14.15 -21.67 -10.38
CA MET A 518 15.40 -20.92 -10.62
C MET A 518 16.63 -21.67 -10.12
N GLU A 519 16.57 -22.24 -8.91
CA GLU A 519 17.70 -22.99 -8.34
C GLU A 519 18.05 -24.23 -9.16
N THR A 520 17.04 -24.88 -9.76
CA THR A 520 17.26 -26.01 -10.67
C THR A 520 17.96 -25.57 -11.95
N CYS A 521 17.57 -24.43 -12.52
CA CYS A 521 18.20 -23.86 -13.71
C CYS A 521 19.67 -23.47 -13.43
N LEU A 522 19.94 -22.79 -12.30
CA LEU A 522 21.28 -22.35 -11.92
C LEU A 522 22.25 -23.50 -11.58
N LYS A 523 21.74 -24.68 -11.21
CA LYS A 523 22.56 -25.89 -11.01
C LYS A 523 22.88 -26.63 -12.32
N SER A 524 22.11 -26.34 -13.37
CA SER A 524 22.22 -27.00 -14.68
C SER A 524 23.02 -26.18 -15.70
N SER A 525 23.18 -24.89 -15.46
CA SER A 525 24.06 -23.93 -16.15
C SER A 525 25.46 -23.93 -15.54
#